data_AF-A0A3B9TZB9-F1
#
_entry.id   AF-A0A3B9TZB9-F1
#
_cell.length_a   1.000
_cell.length_b   1.000
_cell.length_c   1.000
_cell.angle_alpha   90.00
_cell.angle_beta   90.00
_cell.angle_gamma   90.00
#
_symmetry.space_group_name_H-M   'P 1'
#
loop_
_entity.id
_entity.type
_entity.pdbx_description
1 polymer ?
#
loop_
_entity_poly.entity_id
_entity_poly.type
_entity_poly.pdbx_seq_one_letter_code
_entity_poly.pdbx_strand_id
1 'polypeptide(L)'
;MQAETQAHIETIKTAIDLLRKHVDFDAASARLVELEELSADGDFWNNQAAAQEAMREKNRLQRQVTMITDLQTELDDAAGLIELGEMEGDADVVAEAEEVIASLVTIAEKRQLESLLSGEADGNDCFLEVHAGAGGTEAQDWASMLVRMYSRWCERR
;
A
#
# COMPACT_ATOMS: atom_id res chain seq x y z
N MET A 1 16.16 16.88 14.43
CA MET A 1 14.95 16.03 14.29
C MET A 1 14.77 15.13 15.50
N GLN A 2 13.53 14.86 15.92
CA GLN A 2 13.23 13.98 17.06
C GLN A 2 13.50 12.50 16.73
N ALA A 3 13.80 11.69 17.76
CA ALA A 3 14.12 10.27 17.59
C ALA A 3 12.91 9.44 17.09
N GLU A 4 11.69 9.83 17.45
CA GLU A 4 10.46 9.19 17.01
C GLU A 4 10.21 9.40 15.51
N THR A 5 10.36 10.63 15.03
CA THR A 5 10.25 10.99 13.61
C THR A 5 11.24 10.20 12.75
N GLN A 6 12.49 10.05 13.21
CA GLN A 6 13.47 9.20 12.50
C GLN A 6 13.00 7.74 12.40
N ALA A 7 12.41 7.19 13.47
CA ALA A 7 11.90 5.82 13.46
C ALA A 7 10.71 5.66 12.49
N HIS A 8 9.84 6.68 12.40
CA HIS A 8 8.77 6.71 11.40
C HIS A 8 9.32 6.73 9.97
N ILE A 9 10.31 7.57 9.69
CA ILE A 9 10.96 7.63 8.37
C ILE A 9 11.53 6.26 7.97
N GLU A 10 12.25 5.59 8.89
CA GLU A 10 12.81 4.26 8.60
C GLU A 10 11.73 3.20 8.36
N THR A 11 10.61 3.29 9.08
CA THR A 11 9.45 2.41 8.88
C THR A 11 8.86 2.60 7.49
N ILE A 12 8.64 3.85 7.07
CA ILE A 12 8.09 4.18 5.75
C ILE A 12 9.05 3.75 4.64
N LYS A 13 10.36 4.01 4.77
CA LYS A 13 11.38 3.57 3.81
C LYS A 13 11.39 2.06 3.64
N THR A 14 11.34 1.32 4.76
CA THR A 14 11.27 -0.15 4.73
C THR A 14 10.02 -0.63 3.99
N ALA A 15 8.87 0.00 4.24
CA ALA A 15 7.63 -0.31 3.54
C ALA A 15 7.72 -0.01 2.02
N ILE A 16 8.26 1.16 1.63
CA ILE A 16 8.50 1.51 0.22
C ILE A 16 9.41 0.48 -0.45
N ASP A 17 10.51 0.08 0.17
CA ASP A 17 11.43 -0.91 -0.39
C ASP A 17 10.76 -2.26 -0.64
N LEU A 18 9.89 -2.69 0.29
CA LEU A 18 9.12 -3.92 0.14
C LEU A 18 8.09 -3.80 -0.99
N LEU A 19 7.40 -2.66 -1.09
CA LEU A 19 6.45 -2.39 -2.17
C LEU A 19 7.15 -2.39 -3.54
N ARG A 20 8.32 -1.75 -3.65
CA ARG A 20 9.13 -1.71 -4.88
C ARG A 20 9.55 -3.11 -5.31
N LYS A 21 9.99 -3.95 -4.38
CA LYS A 21 10.35 -5.35 -4.65
C LYS A 21 9.15 -6.17 -5.08
N HIS A 22 7.99 -5.98 -4.44
CA HIS A 22 6.77 -6.72 -4.74
C HIS A 22 6.27 -6.46 -6.17
N VAL A 23 6.33 -5.21 -6.62
CA VAL A 23 5.85 -4.78 -7.95
C VAL A 23 6.90 -5.01 -9.06
N ASP A 24 8.15 -5.30 -8.69
CA ASP A 24 9.31 -5.17 -9.60
C ASP A 24 9.33 -3.78 -10.24
N PHE A 25 9.48 -2.76 -9.39
CA PHE A 25 9.28 -1.35 -9.74
C PHE A 25 10.01 -0.91 -11.01
N ASP A 26 11.25 -1.36 -11.19
CA ASP A 26 12.08 -0.97 -12.34
C ASP A 26 11.54 -1.59 -13.63
N ALA A 27 11.18 -2.88 -13.59
CA ALA A 27 10.55 -3.56 -14.73
C ALA A 27 9.15 -2.98 -15.03
N ALA A 28 8.34 -2.72 -14.00
CA ALA A 28 7.02 -2.12 -14.14
C ALA A 28 7.08 -0.71 -14.74
N SER A 29 8.06 0.10 -14.32
CA SER A 29 8.28 1.45 -14.85
C SER A 29 8.75 1.41 -16.30
N ALA A 30 9.69 0.53 -16.64
CA ALA A 30 10.12 0.34 -18.03
C ALA A 30 8.95 -0.11 -18.92
N ARG A 31 8.16 -1.06 -18.44
CA ARG A 31 6.97 -1.57 -19.15
C ARG A 31 5.91 -0.50 -19.36
N LEU A 32 5.74 0.42 -18.41
CA LEU A 32 4.84 1.56 -18.58
C LEU A 32 5.26 2.48 -19.72
N VAL A 33 6.56 2.78 -19.82
CA VAL A 33 7.12 3.58 -20.92
C VAL A 33 6.87 2.89 -22.26
N GLU A 34 7.14 1.58 -22.36
CA GLU A 34 6.86 0.79 -23.57
C GLU A 34 5.37 0.84 -23.96
N LEU A 35 4.47 0.68 -22.99
CA LEU A 35 3.01 0.72 -23.23
C LEU A 35 2.54 2.12 -23.64
N GLU A 36 3.20 3.17 -23.15
CA GLU A 36 2.96 4.55 -23.58
C GLU A 36 3.37 4.80 -25.01
N GLU A 37 4.59 4.40 -25.38
CA GLU A 37 5.10 4.49 -26.75
C GLU A 37 4.21 3.70 -27.72
N LEU A 38 3.84 2.47 -27.34
CA LEU A 38 2.95 1.64 -28.14
C LEU A 38 1.57 2.27 -28.32
N SER A 39 1.01 2.89 -27.27
CA SER A 39 -0.30 3.55 -27.34
C SER A 39 -0.31 4.82 -28.21
N ALA A 40 0.87 5.41 -28.45
CA ALA A 40 1.05 6.56 -29.32
C ALA A 40 1.12 6.18 -30.82
N ASP A 41 1.35 4.89 -31.13
CA ASP A 41 1.29 4.38 -32.50
C ASP A 41 -0.17 4.32 -32.99
N GLY A 42 -0.43 4.86 -34.18
CA GLY A 42 -1.75 4.82 -34.80
C GLY A 42 -2.22 3.40 -35.13
N ASP A 43 -1.28 2.49 -35.44
CA ASP A 43 -1.60 1.11 -35.82
C ASP A 43 -1.97 0.23 -34.63
N PHE A 44 -1.59 0.62 -33.41
CA PHE A 44 -1.96 -0.08 -32.17
C PHE A 44 -3.48 -0.20 -32.00
N TRP A 45 -4.22 0.84 -32.41
CA TRP A 45 -5.67 0.91 -32.30
C TRP A 45 -6.42 0.06 -33.34
N ASN A 46 -5.73 -0.48 -34.35
CA ASN A 46 -6.33 -1.34 -35.37
C ASN A 46 -6.80 -2.69 -34.80
N ASN A 47 -6.17 -3.17 -33.71
CA ASN A 47 -6.59 -4.37 -33.01
C ASN A 47 -7.17 -4.01 -31.63
N GLN A 48 -8.49 -3.80 -31.60
CA GLN A 48 -9.21 -3.39 -30.39
C GLN A 48 -9.02 -4.34 -29.20
N ALA A 49 -8.94 -5.65 -29.43
CA ALA A 49 -8.77 -6.63 -28.37
C ALA A 49 -7.39 -6.52 -27.70
N ALA A 50 -6.33 -6.46 -28.51
CA ALA A 50 -4.96 -6.29 -28.03
C ALA A 50 -4.77 -4.93 -27.34
N ALA A 51 -5.34 -3.86 -27.91
CA ALA A 51 -5.29 -2.52 -27.31
C ALA A 51 -5.98 -2.48 -25.95
N GLN A 52 -7.13 -3.14 -25.79
CA GLN A 52 -7.83 -3.19 -24.51
C GLN A 52 -7.08 -3.99 -23.43
N GLU A 53 -6.38 -5.05 -23.81
CA GLU A 53 -5.54 -5.82 -22.89
C GLU A 53 -4.32 -5.00 -22.43
N ALA A 54 -3.60 -4.39 -23.37
CA ALA A 54 -2.46 -3.53 -23.08
C ALA A 54 -2.85 -2.30 -22.23
N MET A 55 -4.01 -1.68 -22.49
CA MET A 55 -4.50 -0.57 -21.65
C MET A 55 -4.90 -1.03 -20.23
N ARG A 56 -5.40 -2.26 -20.07
CA ARG A 56 -5.66 -2.84 -18.74
C ARG A 56 -4.37 -3.09 -17.98
N GLU A 57 -3.35 -3.62 -18.67
CA GLU A 57 -2.00 -3.79 -18.12
C GLU A 57 -1.41 -2.44 -17.70
N LYS A 58 -1.42 -1.43 -18.60
CA LYS A 58 -0.94 -0.08 -18.33
C LYS A 58 -1.60 0.51 -17.10
N ASN A 59 -2.93 0.51 -17.04
CA ASN A 59 -3.67 1.07 -15.91
C ASN A 59 -3.35 0.35 -14.58
N ARG A 60 -3.10 -0.96 -14.61
CA ARG A 60 -2.69 -1.72 -13.42
C ARG A 60 -1.31 -1.31 -12.96
N LEU A 61 -0.31 -1.33 -13.85
CA LEU A 61 1.07 -0.97 -13.53
C LEU A 61 1.17 0.49 -13.09
N GLN A 62 0.46 1.39 -13.76
CA GLN A 62 0.46 2.82 -13.45
C GLN A 62 -0.04 3.07 -12.03
N ARG A 63 -1.14 2.44 -11.62
CA ARG A 63 -1.64 2.55 -10.24
C ARG A 63 -0.61 2.07 -9.22
N GLN A 64 0.10 0.98 -9.51
CA GLN A 64 1.10 0.42 -8.59
C GLN A 64 2.34 1.33 -8.48
N VAL A 65 2.86 1.81 -9.62
CA VAL A 65 4.03 2.70 -9.66
C VAL A 65 3.70 4.05 -9.04
N THR A 66 2.59 4.68 -9.43
CA THR A 66 2.17 5.98 -8.87
C THR A 66 1.98 5.91 -7.36
N MET A 67 1.33 4.86 -6.84
CA MET A 67 1.16 4.70 -5.39
C MET A 67 2.48 4.67 -4.61
N ILE A 68 3.51 4.02 -5.16
CA ILE A 68 4.84 3.96 -4.54
C ILE A 68 5.56 5.31 -4.66
N THR A 69 5.51 5.93 -5.83
CA THR A 69 6.15 7.22 -6.08
C THR A 69 5.54 8.31 -5.22
N ASP A 70 4.22 8.37 -5.10
CA ASP A 70 3.51 9.36 -4.28
C ASP A 70 3.92 9.24 -2.81
N LEU A 71 3.95 8.01 -2.26
CA LEU A 71 4.39 7.78 -0.88
C LEU A 71 5.85 8.19 -0.65
N GLN A 72 6.71 7.96 -1.64
CA GLN A 72 8.12 8.37 -1.59
C GLN A 72 8.26 9.89 -1.66
N THR A 73 7.53 10.56 -2.57
CA THR A 73 7.53 12.01 -2.70
C THR A 73 6.99 12.70 -1.45
N GLU A 74 5.87 12.24 -0.89
CA GLU A 74 5.31 12.82 0.35
C GLU A 74 6.28 12.68 1.54
N LEU A 75 7.00 11.56 1.63
CA LEU A 75 8.05 11.37 2.64
C LEU A 75 9.22 12.34 2.45
N ASP A 76 9.73 12.43 1.22
CA ASP A 76 10.89 13.28 0.89
C ASP A 76 10.55 14.76 1.10
N ASP A 77 9.35 15.20 0.71
CA ASP A 77 8.85 16.55 0.92
C ASP A 77 8.72 16.87 2.41
N ALA A 78 8.11 16.00 3.21
CA ALA A 78 7.97 16.20 4.65
C ALA A 78 9.33 16.21 5.38
N ALA A 79 10.25 15.32 5.00
CA ALA A 79 11.60 15.32 5.55
C ALA A 79 12.36 16.61 5.18
N GLY A 80 12.22 17.09 3.94
CA GLY A 80 12.80 18.35 3.49
C GLY A 80 12.24 19.57 4.23
N LEU A 81 10.93 19.57 4.54
CA LEU A 81 10.31 20.62 5.36
C LEU A 81 10.86 20.66 6.78
N ILE A 82 11.12 19.49 7.40
CA ILE A 82 11.78 19.42 8.71
C ILE A 82 13.17 20.04 8.64
N GLU A 83 13.98 19.65 7.65
CA GLU A 83 15.34 20.20 7.49
C GLU A 83 15.31 21.73 7.32
N LEU A 84 14.38 22.25 6.51
CA LEU A 84 14.22 23.68 6.30
C LEU A 84 13.77 24.40 7.59
N GLY A 85 12.75 23.87 8.27
CA GLY A 85 12.26 24.43 9.53
C GLY A 85 13.33 24.44 10.62
N GLU A 86 14.17 23.40 10.70
CA GLU A 86 15.30 23.35 11.62
C GLU A 86 16.39 24.40 11.29
N MET A 87 16.65 24.64 10.01
CA MET A 87 17.60 25.67 9.56
C MET A 87 17.10 27.09 9.86
N GLU A 88 15.81 27.33 9.69
CA GLU A 88 15.18 28.63 9.90
C GLU A 88 14.77 28.89 11.37
N GLY A 89 14.80 27.84 12.21
CA GLY A 89 14.36 27.90 13.60
C GLY A 89 12.84 27.98 13.75
N ASP A 90 12.09 27.53 12.73
CA ASP A 90 10.63 27.51 12.72
C ASP A 90 10.12 26.17 13.27
N ALA A 91 9.83 26.15 14.57
CA ALA A 91 9.35 24.95 15.25
C ALA A 91 7.93 24.53 14.84
N ASP A 92 7.11 25.47 14.34
CA ASP A 92 5.73 25.17 13.94
C ASP A 92 5.75 24.39 12.62
N VAL A 93 6.60 24.79 11.66
CA VAL A 93 6.81 24.05 10.40
C VAL A 93 7.35 22.65 10.66
N VAL A 94 8.31 22.52 11.59
CA VAL A 94 8.83 21.19 11.98
C VAL A 94 7.72 20.32 12.55
N ALA A 95 6.90 20.84 13.47
CA ALA A 95 5.83 20.08 14.09
C ALA A 95 4.77 19.62 13.07
N GLU A 96 4.35 20.48 12.14
CA GLU A 96 3.41 20.13 11.08
C GLU A 96 3.95 19.00 10.18
N ALA A 97 5.24 19.08 9.80
CA ALA A 97 5.87 18.05 9.00
C ALA A 97 6.05 16.72 9.75
N GLU A 98 6.33 16.77 11.07
CA GLU A 98 6.36 15.57 11.93
C GLU A 98 4.98 14.87 12.00
N GLU A 99 3.88 15.64 12.06
CA GLU A 99 2.52 15.09 12.00
C GLU A 99 2.22 14.43 10.65
N VAL A 100 2.68 15.03 9.54
CA VAL A 100 2.56 14.42 8.21
C VAL A 100 3.27 13.07 8.19
N ILE A 101 4.53 13.01 8.63
CA ILE A 101 5.30 11.76 8.69
C ILE A 101 4.59 10.70 9.55
N ALA A 102 4.04 11.08 10.71
CA ALA A 102 3.28 10.16 11.54
C ALA A 102 2.04 9.59 10.81
N SER A 103 1.35 10.41 10.02
CA SER A 103 0.20 9.96 9.22
C SER A 103 0.62 9.02 8.08
N LEU A 104 1.78 9.27 7.46
CA LEU A 104 2.35 8.44 6.40
C LEU A 104 2.69 7.04 6.86
N VAL A 105 3.07 6.84 8.14
CA VAL A 105 3.30 5.49 8.70
C VAL A 105 2.05 4.62 8.53
N THR A 106 0.88 5.15 8.89
CA THR A 106 -0.38 4.40 8.81
C THR A 106 -0.72 4.03 7.36
N ILE A 107 -0.44 4.94 6.42
CA ILE A 107 -0.64 4.71 4.99
C ILE A 107 0.33 3.63 4.49
N ALA A 108 1.62 3.76 4.81
CA ALA A 108 2.68 2.86 4.39
C ALA A 108 2.44 1.43 4.90
N GLU A 109 2.11 1.26 6.18
CA GLU A 109 1.79 -0.05 6.77
C GLU A 109 0.57 -0.70 6.12
N LYS A 110 -0.47 0.10 5.86
CA LYS A 110 -1.66 -0.39 5.16
C LYS A 110 -1.31 -0.86 3.75
N ARG A 111 -0.53 -0.08 2.99
CA ARG A 111 -0.12 -0.45 1.62
C ARG A 111 0.76 -1.69 1.62
N GLN A 112 1.68 -1.78 2.57
CA GLN A 112 2.53 -2.95 2.75
C GLN A 112 1.69 -4.19 3.05
N LEU A 113 0.67 -4.09 3.91
CA LEU A 113 -0.24 -5.20 4.16
C LEU A 113 -1.03 -5.59 2.91
N GLU A 114 -1.56 -4.60 2.18
CA GLU A 114 -2.28 -4.83 0.91
C GLU A 114 -1.41 -5.54 -0.14
N SER A 115 -0.10 -5.25 -0.20
CA SER A 115 0.81 -5.90 -1.16
C SER A 115 1.11 -7.37 -0.81
N LEU A 116 1.06 -7.72 0.47
CA LEU A 116 1.15 -9.12 0.92
C LEU A 116 -0.09 -9.94 0.52
N LEU A 117 -1.22 -9.27 0.23
CA LEU A 117 -2.49 -9.88 -0.17
C LEU A 117 -2.66 -9.89 -1.70
N SER A 118 -1.65 -10.44 -2.38
CA SER A 118 -1.54 -10.49 -3.85
C SER A 118 -1.68 -11.90 -4.44
N GLY A 119 -2.09 -12.87 -3.62
CA GLY A 119 -2.39 -14.22 -4.05
C GLY A 119 -3.62 -14.28 -4.96
N GLU A 120 -3.70 -15.35 -5.75
CA GLU A 120 -4.79 -15.57 -6.74
C GLU A 120 -6.19 -15.47 -6.13
N ALA A 121 -6.35 -15.87 -4.86
CA ALA A 121 -7.62 -15.89 -4.16
C ALA A 121 -7.86 -14.69 -3.24
N ASP A 122 -6.91 -13.78 -3.06
CA ASP A 122 -7.00 -12.71 -2.06
C ASP A 122 -8.06 -11.65 -2.41
N GLY A 123 -8.42 -11.53 -3.69
CA GLY A 123 -9.52 -10.69 -4.16
C GLY A 123 -10.92 -11.31 -4.02
N ASN A 124 -11.03 -12.56 -3.57
CA ASN A 124 -12.30 -13.26 -3.48
C ASN A 124 -12.96 -13.07 -2.10
N ASP A 125 -14.29 -13.14 -2.08
CA ASP A 125 -15.02 -13.38 -0.83
C ASP A 125 -14.60 -14.73 -0.24
N CYS A 126 -14.57 -14.83 1.09
CA CYS A 126 -14.20 -16.05 1.79
C CYS A 126 -15.33 -16.56 2.69
N PHE A 127 -15.36 -17.88 2.88
CA PHE A 127 -16.17 -18.52 3.90
C PHE A 127 -15.31 -18.75 5.15
N LEU A 128 -15.78 -18.29 6.31
CA LEU A 128 -15.15 -18.55 7.59
C LEU A 128 -15.94 -19.61 8.35
N GLU A 129 -15.32 -20.77 8.58
CA GLU A 129 -15.88 -21.82 9.43
C GLU A 129 -15.08 -21.92 10.74
N VAL A 130 -15.78 -21.95 11.87
CA VAL A 130 -15.17 -22.12 13.20
C VAL A 130 -15.61 -23.47 13.77
N HIS A 131 -14.66 -24.38 13.92
CA HIS A 131 -14.89 -25.71 14.48
C HIS A 131 -14.41 -25.76 15.93
N ALA A 132 -15.28 -26.18 16.86
CA ALA A 132 -14.89 -26.40 18.25
C ALA A 132 -13.96 -27.62 18.34
N GLY A 133 -12.77 -27.43 18.92
CA GLY A 133 -11.79 -28.49 19.12
C GLY A 133 -12.14 -29.43 20.28
N ALA A 134 -11.16 -30.24 20.71
CA ALA A 134 -11.30 -31.06 21.90
C ALA A 134 -11.41 -30.17 23.15
N GLY A 135 -12.40 -30.45 24.02
CA GLY A 135 -12.65 -29.65 25.22
C GLY A 135 -14.13 -29.58 25.65
N GLY A 136 -15.04 -30.18 24.89
CA GLY A 136 -16.45 -30.26 25.26
C GLY A 136 -17.11 -28.88 25.27
N THR A 137 -17.88 -28.56 26.31
CA THR A 137 -18.67 -27.33 26.38
C THR A 137 -17.81 -26.06 26.42
N GLU A 138 -16.66 -26.08 27.09
CA GLU A 138 -15.77 -24.90 27.13
C GLU A 138 -15.21 -24.57 25.75
N ALA A 139 -14.86 -25.59 24.96
CA ALA A 139 -14.42 -25.40 23.57
C ALA A 139 -15.55 -24.86 22.67
N GLN A 140 -16.81 -25.26 22.93
CA GLN A 140 -17.98 -24.75 22.21
C GLN A 140 -18.28 -23.28 22.54
N ASP A 141 -18.17 -22.89 23.81
CA ASP A 141 -18.33 -21.50 24.24
C ASP A 141 -17.23 -20.63 23.63
N TRP A 142 -15.98 -21.10 23.62
CA TRP A 142 -14.88 -20.38 22.97
C TRP A 142 -15.07 -20.21 21.47
N ALA A 143 -15.46 -21.29 20.76
CA ALA A 143 -15.79 -21.21 19.34
C ALA A 143 -16.91 -20.18 19.08
N SER A 144 -17.93 -20.15 19.94
CA SER A 144 -19.02 -19.16 19.85
C SER A 144 -18.55 -17.73 20.08
N MET A 145 -17.57 -17.52 20.97
CA MET A 145 -16.93 -16.21 21.18
C MET A 145 -16.17 -15.76 19.93
N LEU A 146 -15.41 -16.66 19.29
CA LEU A 146 -14.69 -16.36 18.06
C LEU A 146 -15.64 -15.98 16.92
N VAL A 147 -16.73 -16.74 16.73
CA VAL A 147 -17.75 -16.42 15.71
C VAL A 147 -18.29 -15.01 15.94
N ARG A 148 -18.69 -14.65 17.16
CA ARG A 148 -19.18 -13.30 17.47
C ARG A 148 -18.13 -12.21 17.23
N MET A 149 -16.86 -12.50 17.56
CA MET A 149 -15.77 -11.55 17.34
C MET A 149 -15.60 -11.25 15.85
N TYR A 150 -15.51 -12.29 15.01
CA TYR A 150 -15.35 -12.11 13.57
C TYR A 150 -16.58 -11.47 12.91
N SER A 151 -17.81 -11.84 13.33
CA SER A 151 -19.03 -11.18 12.83
C SER A 151 -19.02 -9.67 13.10
N ARG A 152 -18.70 -9.25 14.33
CA ARG A 152 -18.62 -7.82 14.67
C ARG A 152 -17.49 -7.08 13.96
N TRP A 153 -16.38 -7.77 13.66
CA TRP A 153 -15.30 -7.19 12.87
C TRP A 153 -15.74 -6.97 11.42
N CYS A 154 -16.42 -7.95 10.80
CA CYS A 154 -16.97 -7.82 9.46
C CYS A 154 -18.03 -6.71 9.35
N GLU A 155 -18.82 -6.46 10.41
CA GLU A 155 -19.82 -5.36 10.45
C GLU A 155 -19.21 -3.96 10.57
N ARG A 156 -17.96 -3.84 11.07
CA ARG A 156 -17.29 -2.55 11.31
C ARG A 156 -16.41 -2.10 10.15
N ARG A 157 -16.01 -3.02 9.29
CA ARG A 157 -15.24 -2.75 8.08
C ARG A 157 -16.15 -2.24 6.97
#